data_AF-A0A9Q0LIJ9-F1
#
_entry.id   AF-A0A9Q0LIJ9-F1
#
_cell.length_a   1.000
_cell.length_b   1.000
_cell.length_c   1.000
_cell.angle_alpha   90.00
_cell.angle_beta   90.00
_cell.angle_gamma   90.00
#
_symmetry.space_group_name_H-M   'P 1'
#
loop_
_entity.id
_entity.type
_entity.pdbx_description
1 polymer ?
#
loop_
_entity_poly.entity_id
_entity_poly.type
_entity_poly.pdbx_seq_one_letter_code
_entity_poly.pdbx_strand_id
1 'polypeptide(L)'
;MSREIKYRGTYEHFVDIRDILNENIEGIKVFGKKGYTDQFDIYVCDVQTSEPQVLLFSKDTEYRFPTQEEALSLVKKHFKLD
;
A
#
# COMPACT_ATOMS: atom_id res chain seq x y z
N MET A 1 5.75 -9.41 15.32
CA MET A 1 4.69 -8.38 15.20
C MET A 1 4.17 -8.44 13.78
N SER A 2 2.88 -8.72 13.55
CA SER A 2 2.28 -8.67 12.21
C SER A 2 1.99 -7.23 11.82
N ARG A 3 2.23 -6.87 10.56
CA ARG A 3 2.07 -5.50 10.01
C ARG A 3 1.06 -5.53 8.86
N GLU A 4 0.17 -4.55 8.80
CA GLU A 4 -0.89 -4.49 7.78
C GLU A 4 -0.82 -3.21 6.94
N ILE A 5 -0.99 -3.36 5.63
CA ILE A 5 -1.08 -2.25 4.69
C ILE A 5 -2.42 -2.34 3.97
N LYS A 6 -3.13 -1.22 3.88
CA LYS A 6 -4.37 -1.11 3.14
C LYS A 6 -4.26 -0.12 2.00
N TYR A 7 -4.90 -0.49 0.89
CA TYR A 7 -4.97 0.31 -0.32
C TYR A 7 -6.41 0.69 -0.64
N ARG A 8 -6.57 1.88 -1.21
CA ARG A 8 -7.83 2.35 -1.81
C ARG A 8 -7.52 2.68 -3.26
N GLY A 9 -8.00 1.89 -4.24
CA GLY A 9 -7.44 1.92 -5.60
C GLY A 9 -8.36 1.40 -6.72
N THR A 10 -8.11 1.80 -7.97
CA THR A 10 -8.52 1.01 -9.14
C THR A 10 -7.90 -0.39 -9.10
N TYR A 11 -8.68 -1.40 -9.48
CA TYR A 11 -8.35 -2.81 -9.26
C TYR A 11 -7.08 -3.27 -10.00
N GLU A 12 -6.81 -2.78 -11.20
CA GLU A 12 -5.71 -3.26 -12.04
C GLU A 12 -4.33 -2.87 -11.46
N HIS A 13 -4.14 -1.60 -11.08
CA HIS A 13 -2.87 -1.15 -10.48
C HIS A 13 -2.68 -1.67 -9.05
N PHE A 14 -3.79 -2.03 -8.39
CA PHE A 14 -3.76 -2.63 -7.07
C PHE A 14 -3.15 -4.04 -7.06
N VAL A 15 -3.54 -4.90 -8.01
CA VAL A 15 -3.09 -6.30 -8.04
C VAL A 15 -1.57 -6.37 -8.17
N ASP A 16 -1.01 -5.59 -9.08
CA ASP A 16 0.42 -5.53 -9.36
C ASP A 16 1.24 -5.11 -8.13
N ILE A 17 0.81 -4.07 -7.42
CA ILE A 17 1.54 -3.57 -6.23
C ILE A 17 1.39 -4.52 -5.04
N ARG A 18 0.20 -5.11 -4.85
CA ARG A 18 -0.04 -6.09 -3.78
C ARG A 18 0.89 -7.28 -3.93
N ASP A 19 0.96 -7.86 -5.13
CA ASP A 19 1.68 -9.10 -5.36
C ASP A 19 3.18 -8.88 -5.12
N ILE A 20 3.75 -7.79 -5.63
CA ILE A 20 5.15 -7.42 -5.39
C ILE A 20 5.46 -7.22 -3.91
N LEU A 21 4.57 -6.57 -3.15
CA LEU A 21 4.81 -6.34 -1.72
C LEU A 21 4.73 -7.63 -0.91
N ASN A 22 3.78 -8.51 -1.22
CA ASN A 22 3.70 -9.82 -0.58
C ASN A 22 4.90 -10.71 -0.94
N GLU A 23 5.43 -10.62 -2.17
CA GLU A 23 6.60 -11.38 -2.62
C GLU A 23 7.92 -10.87 -2.02
N ASN A 24 8.05 -9.55 -1.84
CA ASN A 24 9.32 -8.93 -1.40
C ASN A 24 9.38 -8.67 0.11
N ILE A 25 8.25 -8.77 0.83
CA ILE A 25 8.20 -8.44 2.25
C ILE A 25 7.45 -9.50 3.05
N GLU A 26 8.22 -10.41 3.64
CA GLU A 26 7.67 -11.40 4.58
C GLU A 26 7.04 -10.74 5.80
N GLY A 27 5.84 -11.21 6.17
CA GLY A 27 5.14 -10.78 7.39
C GLY A 27 4.34 -9.49 7.26
N ILE A 28 4.26 -8.90 6.07
CA ILE A 28 3.28 -7.85 5.76
C ILE A 28 2.06 -8.48 5.09
N LYS A 29 0.87 -8.21 5.62
CA LYS A 29 -0.38 -8.54 4.95
C LYS A 29 -0.89 -7.31 4.21
N VAL A 30 -0.96 -7.42 2.89
CA VAL A 30 -1.53 -6.37 2.04
C VAL A 30 -3.01 -6.65 1.77
N PHE A 31 -3.87 -5.70 2.15
CA PHE A 31 -5.31 -5.76 1.90
C PHE A 31 -5.73 -4.68 0.92
N GLY A 32 -6.48 -5.07 -0.12
CA GLY A 32 -7.08 -4.13 -1.05
C GLY A 32 -8.54 -3.91 -0.75
N LYS A 33 -8.98 -2.65 -0.77
CA LYS A 33 -10.38 -2.32 -0.97
C LYS A 33 -10.53 -1.70 -2.35
N LYS A 34 -11.41 -2.26 -3.18
CA LYS A 34 -11.75 -1.68 -4.48
C LYS A 34 -12.26 -0.26 -4.25
N GLY A 35 -11.52 0.72 -4.76
CA GLY A 35 -11.88 2.13 -4.74
C GLY A 35 -12.72 2.53 -5.95
N TYR A 36 -12.99 3.82 -6.07
CA TYR A 36 -13.54 4.41 -7.29
C TYR A 36 -12.47 4.47 -8.38
N THR A 37 -12.91 4.61 -9.63
CA THR A 37 -12.12 4.46 -10.88
C THR A 37 -10.92 5.39 -11.03
N ASP A 38 -10.71 6.34 -10.12
CA ASP A 38 -9.61 7.31 -10.21
C ASP A 38 -8.84 7.51 -8.90
N GLN A 39 -9.25 6.87 -7.80
CA GLN A 39 -8.57 7.00 -6.51
C GLN A 39 -7.44 5.97 -6.40
N PHE A 40 -6.30 6.38 -5.83
CA PHE A 40 -5.23 5.47 -5.44
C PHE A 40 -4.46 5.98 -4.23
N ASP A 41 -4.55 5.26 -3.10
CA ASP A 41 -3.85 5.59 -1.87
C ASP A 41 -3.23 4.34 -1.22
N ILE A 42 -2.07 4.54 -0.61
CA ILE A 42 -1.33 3.54 0.17
C ILE A 42 -1.30 3.98 1.63
N TYR A 43 -1.89 3.20 2.53
CA TYR A 43 -1.85 3.45 3.97
C TYR A 43 -1.31 2.27 4.75
N VAL A 44 -0.52 2.55 5.79
CA VAL A 44 -0.27 1.60 6.87
C VAL A 44 -1.42 1.67 7.85
N CYS A 45 -1.97 0.51 8.19
CA CYS A 45 -3.09 0.40 9.09
C CYS A 45 -2.70 -0.22 10.43
N ASP A 46 -3.42 0.16 11.47
CA ASP A 46 -3.38 -0.57 12.72
C ASP A 46 -4.07 -1.94 12.56
N VAL A 47 -3.44 -2.98 13.08
CA VAL A 47 -3.85 -4.38 12.88
C VAL A 47 -5.14 -4.70 13.67
N GLN A 48 -5.41 -4.00 14.77
CA GLN A 48 -6.56 -4.30 15.64
C GLN A 48 -7.81 -3.56 15.19
N THR A 49 -7.65 -2.27 14.87
CA THR A 49 -8.75 -1.35 14.53
C THR A 49 -8.98 -1.26 13.04
N SER A 50 -8.01 -1.73 12.22
CA SER A 50 -8.10 -1.70 10.77
C SER A 50 -8.17 -0.27 10.20
N GLU A 51 -7.86 0.74 11.01
CA GLU A 51 -7.88 2.17 10.66
C GLU A 51 -6.55 2.62 10.04
N PRO A 52 -6.58 3.58 9.08
CA PRO A 52 -5.37 4.16 8.51
C PRO A 52 -4.61 4.98 9.56
N GLN A 53 -3.33 4.64 9.76
CA GLN A 53 -2.43 5.35 10.69
C GLN A 53 -1.45 6.26 9.95
N VAL A 54 -0.91 5.78 8.82
CA VAL A 54 0.09 6.53 8.05
C VAL A 54 -0.22 6.44 6.57
N LEU A 55 -0.31 7.59 5.89
CA LEU A 55 -0.38 7.69 4.44
C LEU A 55 1.04 7.65 3.86
N LEU A 56 1.32 6.62 3.05
CA LEU A 56 2.61 6.46 2.36
C LEU A 56 2.61 7.11 0.98
N PHE A 57 1.48 7.08 0.27
CA PHE A 57 1.32 7.64 -1.06
C PHE A 57 -0.15 7.94 -1.33
N SER A 58 -0.45 9.06 -1.99
CA SER A 58 -1.77 9.37 -2.52
C SER A 58 -1.64 9.91 -3.93
N LYS A 59 -2.42 9.34 -4.86
CA LYS A 59 -2.53 9.85 -6.23
C LYS A 59 -3.14 11.25 -6.26
N ASP A 60 -4.03 11.58 -5.34
CA ASP A 60 -4.62 12.93 -5.29
C ASP A 60 -3.56 13.98 -4.96
N THR A 61 -2.55 13.61 -4.16
CA THR A 61 -1.41 14.50 -3.83
C THR A 61 -0.35 14.49 -4.93
N GLU A 62 -0.03 13.31 -5.47
CA GLU A 62 1.08 13.12 -6.42
C GLU A 62 0.66 13.32 -7.89
N TYR A 63 -0.64 13.47 -8.14
CA TYR A 63 -1.28 13.58 -9.45
C TYR A 63 -0.92 12.47 -10.44
N ARG A 64 -0.47 11.32 -9.92
CA ARG A 64 -0.03 10.14 -10.70
C ARG A 64 -0.16 8.86 -9.89
N PHE A 65 -0.10 7.72 -10.58
CA PHE A 65 0.05 6.43 -9.91
C PHE A 65 1.53 6.17 -9.56
N PRO A 66 1.82 5.47 -8.45
CA PRO A 66 3.18 5.07 -8.13
C PRO A 66 3.62 3.90 -9.01
N THR A 67 4.91 3.81 -9.30
CA THR A 67 5.46 2.58 -9.87
C THR A 67 5.53 1.47 -8.81
N GLN A 68 5.73 0.24 -9.27
CA GLN A 68 5.93 -0.92 -8.40
C GLN A 68 7.15 -0.73 -7.47
N GLU A 69 8.27 -0.26 -8.01
CA GLU A 69 9.50 0.01 -7.25
C GLU A 69 9.31 1.13 -6.23
N GLU A 70 8.57 2.19 -6.57
CA GLU A 70 8.25 3.27 -5.64
C GLU A 70 7.39 2.77 -4.48
N ALA A 71 6.33 2.01 -4.77
CA ALA A 71 5.47 1.45 -3.73
C ALA A 71 6.27 0.53 -2.79
N LEU A 72 7.14 -0.32 -3.34
CA LEU A 72 8.03 -1.18 -2.56
C LEU A 72 8.98 -0.35 -1.67
N SER A 73 9.63 0.65 -2.25
CA SER A 73 10.59 1.52 -1.55
C SER A 73 9.94 2.30 -0.40
N LEU A 74 8.74 2.85 -0.62
CA LEU A 74 7.97 3.56 0.41
C LEU A 74 7.63 2.66 1.60
N VAL A 75 7.19 1.44 1.32
CA VAL A 75 6.85 0.46 2.35
C VAL A 75 8.11 0.01 3.10
N LYS A 76 9.19 -0.35 2.39
CA LYS A 76 10.46 -0.73 3.01
C LYS A 76 11.01 0.37 3.90
N LYS A 77 11.03 1.61 3.41
CA LYS A 77 11.48 2.78 4.16
C LYS A 77 10.65 3.00 5.42
N HIS A 78 9.33 2.86 5.35
CA HIS A 78 8.46 3.04 6.51
C HIS A 78 8.72 1.99 7.60
N PHE A 79 8.82 0.72 7.20
CA PHE A 79 9.03 -0.39 8.15
C PHE A 79 10.50 -0.63 8.51
N LYS A 80 11.44 0.18 7.98
CA LYS A 80 12.89 0.01 8.15
C LYS A 80 13.35 -1.40 7.78
N LEU A 81 12.91 -1.86 6.60
CA LEU A 81 13.26 -3.15 6.03
C LEU A 81 14.40 -2.94 5.03
N ASP A 82 15.42 -3.79 5.12
CA ASP A 82 16.51 -3.90 4.14
C ASP A 82 16.05 -4.72 2.92
#